data_AF-A0A924PD48-F1
#
_entry.id   AF-A0A924PD48-F1
#
_cell.length_a   1.000
_cell.length_b   1.000
_cell.length_c   1.000
_cell.angle_alpha   90.00
_cell.angle_beta   90.00
_cell.angle_gamma   90.00
#
_symmetry.space_group_name_H-M   'P 1'
#
loop_
_entity.id
_entity.type
_entity.pdbx_description
1 polymer ?
#
loop_
_entity_poly.entity_id
_entity_poly.type
_entity_poly.pdbx_seq_one_letter_code
_entity_poly.pdbx_strand_id
1 'polypeptide(L)'
;MNQKIRQLISGVFVFAAIGFGLCFVAVWAPRNSQAAQVPACPDVSKGETAEDCPWADVARSLVEVADAGGHLGQRLDELLPTFMEQIKSASSQPEFKAAWGQSINFDEGVKATVVDPRILDVLIERFGVQKRNNLYMHAGTEHVFGYLFSNLKTPYGYKRARWVKDEIEKGFALPKGTLAPLPSDGNFFSNITFLASKIAFRNEPKSLTEISKGQSVAEALKIFDFKRLQITRLQETIRMANPKRTVVIRTDFVPFFTAPMDSAANAQLLIYSILDSQNKGPQLISAFPVAAGFVTGATKPETLGFNQPIITRYNAFVAGITGTSFQGSREVHYETIIGDESETSTLKAALRNTPSKRAK
;
A
#
# COMPACT_ATOMS: atom_id res chain seq x y z
N MET A 1 25.20 14.20 -13.71
CA MET A 1 23.98 14.41 -14.53
C MET A 1 24.37 14.05 -15.96
N ASN A 2 24.14 12.80 -16.35
CA ASN A 2 24.76 12.21 -17.54
C ASN A 2 23.81 12.28 -18.74
N GLN A 3 24.15 13.17 -19.68
CA GLN A 3 23.75 13.12 -21.08
C GLN A 3 24.21 11.79 -21.69
N LYS A 4 23.32 10.81 -21.80
CA LYS A 4 23.43 9.66 -22.71
C LYS A 4 22.10 8.92 -22.68
N ILE A 5 21.18 9.32 -23.56
CA ILE A 5 20.14 8.54 -24.26
C ILE A 5 19.41 9.55 -25.15
N ARG A 6 20.06 9.88 -26.27
CA ARG A 6 19.45 10.48 -27.46
C ARG A 6 20.23 9.89 -28.61
N GLN A 7 19.70 8.83 -29.22
CA GLN A 7 19.92 8.44 -30.61
C GLN A 7 19.34 7.05 -30.81
N LEU A 8 18.17 6.99 -31.44
CA LEU A 8 17.77 5.87 -32.27
C LEU A 8 16.90 6.40 -33.41
N ILE A 9 17.61 6.66 -34.50
CA ILE A 9 17.25 6.43 -35.91
C ILE A 9 16.11 7.28 -36.48
N SER A 10 16.54 8.40 -37.07
CA SER A 10 15.89 9.06 -38.19
C SER A 10 16.08 8.21 -39.45
N GLY A 11 15.02 7.57 -39.92
CA GLY A 11 14.95 6.95 -41.25
C GLY A 11 14.11 7.82 -42.18
N VAL A 12 14.79 8.54 -43.07
CA VAL A 12 14.20 9.31 -44.16
C VAL A 12 13.72 8.34 -45.24
N PHE A 13 12.41 8.31 -45.50
CA PHE A 13 11.86 7.75 -46.74
C PHE A 13 11.08 8.85 -47.47
N VAL A 14 11.63 9.26 -48.60
CA VAL A 14 10.97 10.04 -49.64
C VAL A 14 10.25 9.04 -50.55
N PHE A 15 8.93 9.13 -50.65
CA PHE A 15 8.17 8.53 -51.75
C PHE A 15 7.17 9.53 -52.32
N ALA A 16 7.14 9.52 -53.64
CA ALA A 16 6.49 10.45 -54.53
C ALA A 16 4.97 10.43 -54.43
N ALA A 17 4.37 11.60 -54.63
CA ALA A 17 2.95 11.81 -54.83
C ALA A 17 2.51 11.30 -56.21
N ILE A 18 1.52 10.42 -56.25
CA ILE A 18 0.66 10.18 -57.41
C ILE A 18 -0.78 10.21 -56.89
N GLY A 19 -1.54 11.19 -57.38
CA GLY A 19 -2.94 11.37 -57.05
C GLY A 19 -3.83 10.40 -57.84
N PHE A 20 -4.81 9.82 -57.14
CA PHE A 20 -6.04 9.30 -57.72
C PHE A 20 -7.19 9.68 -56.80
N GLY A 21 -8.07 10.56 -57.28
CA GLY A 21 -9.32 10.92 -56.61
C GLY A 21 -10.30 9.76 -56.69
N LEU A 22 -10.57 9.13 -55.55
CA LEU A 22 -11.67 8.19 -55.34
C LEU A 22 -12.63 8.80 -54.31
N CYS A 23 -13.79 9.24 -54.78
CA CYS A 23 -14.94 9.57 -53.93
C CYS A 23 -15.40 8.30 -53.19
N PHE A 24 -14.92 8.08 -51.97
CA PHE A 24 -15.50 7.10 -51.06
C PHE A 24 -16.82 7.66 -50.51
N VAL A 25 -17.94 7.13 -51.00
CA VAL A 25 -19.22 7.24 -50.33
C VAL A 25 -19.10 6.41 -49.05
N ALA A 26 -18.95 7.08 -47.91
CA ALA A 26 -18.94 6.44 -46.61
C ALA A 26 -20.34 5.85 -46.34
N VAL A 27 -20.51 4.56 -46.63
CA VAL A 27 -21.68 3.80 -46.18
C VAL A 27 -21.60 3.70 -44.66
N TRP A 28 -22.39 4.53 -43.98
CA TRP A 28 -22.62 4.48 -42.54
C TRP A 28 -23.39 3.18 -42.24
N ALA A 29 -22.66 2.08 -42.06
CA ALA A 29 -23.24 0.89 -41.47
C ALA A 29 -23.53 1.20 -39.99
N PRO A 30 -24.77 1.01 -39.50
CA PRO A 30 -25.05 1.15 -38.08
C PRO A 30 -24.15 0.18 -37.32
N ARG A 31 -23.27 0.70 -36.47
CA ARG A 31 -22.54 -0.13 -35.51
C ARG A 31 -23.61 -0.78 -34.64
N ASN A 32 -23.82 -2.09 -34.85
CA ASN A 32 -24.52 -2.94 -33.92
C ASN A 32 -23.72 -2.90 -32.61
N SER A 33 -24.07 -1.96 -31.74
CA SER A 33 -23.62 -1.90 -30.36
C SER A 33 -24.29 -3.05 -29.62
N GLN A 34 -23.84 -4.29 -29.86
CA GLN A 34 -24.02 -5.34 -28.87
C GLN A 34 -23.22 -4.85 -27.66
N ALA A 35 -23.94 -4.34 -26.66
CA ALA A 35 -23.36 -4.03 -25.37
C ALA A 35 -22.62 -5.28 -24.93
N ALA A 36 -21.28 -5.20 -24.86
CA ALA A 36 -20.49 -6.29 -24.35
C ALA A 36 -21.08 -6.66 -22.98
N GLN A 37 -21.51 -7.91 -22.82
CA GLN A 37 -22.00 -8.37 -21.54
C GLN A 37 -20.84 -8.28 -20.56
N VAL A 38 -20.94 -7.36 -19.59
CA VAL A 38 -19.97 -7.25 -18.51
C VAL A 38 -19.96 -8.61 -17.80
N PRO A 39 -18.79 -9.27 -17.65
CA PRO A 39 -18.71 -10.56 -17.00
C PRO A 39 -19.29 -10.46 -15.59
N ALA A 40 -20.20 -11.38 -15.24
CA ALA A 40 -20.80 -11.43 -13.92
C ALA A 40 -19.70 -11.50 -12.83
N CYS A 41 -19.84 -10.69 -11.78
CA CYS A 41 -18.96 -10.72 -10.61
C CYS A 41 -19.53 -11.70 -9.57
N PRO A 42 -18.73 -12.65 -9.03
CA PRO A 42 -17.29 -12.80 -9.23
C PRO A 42 -16.91 -13.55 -10.52
N ASP A 43 -15.75 -13.19 -11.11
CA ASP A 43 -15.10 -14.00 -12.14
C ASP A 43 -14.36 -15.18 -11.51
N VAL A 44 -15.09 -16.27 -11.26
CA VAL A 44 -14.56 -17.50 -10.66
C VAL A 44 -13.42 -18.13 -11.47
N SER A 45 -13.38 -17.89 -12.80
CA SER A 45 -12.29 -18.38 -13.66
C SER A 45 -10.95 -17.70 -13.36
N LYS A 46 -11.00 -16.47 -12.85
CA LYS A 46 -9.84 -15.75 -12.33
C LYS A 46 -9.63 -16.01 -10.83
N GLY A 47 -10.51 -16.75 -10.18
CA GLY A 47 -10.47 -17.01 -8.74
C GLY A 47 -10.87 -15.81 -7.89
N GLU A 48 -11.76 -14.96 -8.41
CA GLU A 48 -12.47 -13.96 -7.60
C GLU A 48 -13.49 -14.66 -6.67
N THR A 49 -13.73 -14.08 -5.50
CA THR A 49 -14.77 -14.50 -4.55
C THR A 49 -15.85 -13.43 -4.41
N ALA A 50 -16.94 -13.72 -3.69
CA ALA A 50 -18.02 -12.76 -3.50
C ALA A 50 -17.54 -11.44 -2.86
N GLU A 51 -16.52 -11.49 -2.01
CA GLU A 51 -15.91 -10.33 -1.34
C GLU A 51 -15.11 -9.43 -2.31
N ASP A 52 -14.70 -9.94 -3.47
CA ASP A 52 -14.09 -9.12 -4.51
C ASP A 52 -15.11 -8.19 -5.19
N CYS A 53 -16.40 -8.48 -5.05
CA CYS A 53 -17.50 -7.68 -5.57
C CYS A 53 -17.96 -6.66 -4.49
N PRO A 54 -18.34 -5.42 -4.88
CA PRO A 54 -18.53 -4.94 -6.25
C PRO A 54 -17.24 -4.43 -6.92
N TRP A 55 -16.11 -4.37 -6.20
CA TRP A 55 -14.91 -3.62 -6.62
C TRP A 55 -14.30 -4.08 -7.94
N ALA A 56 -14.21 -5.40 -8.15
CA ALA A 56 -13.69 -5.96 -9.38
C ALA A 56 -14.56 -5.60 -10.60
N ASP A 57 -15.88 -5.63 -10.41
CA ASP A 57 -16.86 -5.29 -11.45
C ASP A 57 -16.81 -3.80 -11.80
N VAL A 58 -16.81 -2.95 -10.78
CA VAL A 58 -16.68 -1.50 -10.96
C VAL A 58 -15.38 -1.17 -11.69
N ALA A 59 -14.25 -1.80 -11.32
CA ALA A 59 -12.99 -1.58 -12.00
C ALA A 59 -13.06 -1.94 -13.50
N ARG A 60 -13.70 -3.06 -13.87
CA ARG A 60 -13.93 -3.43 -15.27
C ARG A 60 -14.81 -2.42 -16.00
N SER A 61 -15.94 -2.04 -15.40
CA SER A 61 -16.87 -1.05 -15.96
C SER A 61 -16.19 0.31 -16.20
N LEU A 62 -15.33 0.75 -15.28
CA LEU A 62 -14.59 2.01 -15.45
C LEU A 62 -13.58 1.95 -16.60
N VAL A 63 -12.88 0.82 -16.78
CA VAL A 63 -11.96 0.63 -17.91
C VAL A 63 -12.73 0.65 -19.23
N GLU A 64 -13.88 -0.02 -19.31
CA GLU A 64 -14.74 0.01 -20.51
C GLU A 64 -15.22 1.44 -20.85
N VAL A 65 -15.68 2.20 -19.86
CA VAL A 65 -16.06 3.60 -20.05
C VAL A 65 -14.86 4.43 -20.49
N ALA A 66 -13.68 4.17 -19.94
CA ALA A 66 -12.46 4.88 -20.30
C ALA A 66 -11.99 4.58 -21.72
N ASP A 67 -12.09 3.32 -22.16
CA ASP A 67 -11.74 2.90 -23.51
C ASP A 67 -12.73 3.44 -24.55
N ALA A 68 -14.00 3.65 -24.15
CA ALA A 68 -15.00 4.34 -24.94
C ALA A 68 -14.88 5.88 -24.92
N GLY A 69 -13.90 6.45 -24.20
CA GLY A 69 -13.71 7.90 -24.08
C GLY A 69 -14.77 8.62 -23.22
N GLY A 70 -15.48 7.88 -22.35
CA GLY A 70 -16.50 8.42 -21.46
C GLY A 70 -15.97 9.10 -20.19
N HIS A 71 -16.87 9.60 -19.36
CA HIS A 71 -16.55 10.33 -18.13
C HIS A 71 -16.42 9.39 -16.93
N LEU A 72 -15.21 8.87 -16.66
CA LEU A 72 -14.96 7.92 -15.55
C LEU A 72 -15.41 8.46 -14.20
N GLY A 73 -15.17 9.75 -13.91
CA GLY A 73 -15.56 10.35 -12.63
C GLY A 73 -17.06 10.27 -12.39
N GLN A 74 -17.87 10.61 -13.39
CA GLN A 74 -19.33 10.48 -13.31
C GLN A 74 -19.74 9.02 -13.12
N ARG A 75 -19.16 8.10 -13.89
CA ARG A 75 -19.49 6.66 -13.75
C ARG A 75 -19.15 6.12 -12.36
N LEU A 76 -18.03 6.55 -11.80
CA LEU A 76 -17.62 6.16 -10.45
C LEU A 76 -18.57 6.72 -9.38
N ASP A 77 -18.99 7.99 -9.51
CA ASP A 77 -19.97 8.62 -8.63
C ASP A 77 -21.35 7.90 -8.68
N GLU A 78 -21.77 7.44 -9.87
CA GLU A 78 -22.99 6.64 -10.04
C GLU A 78 -22.92 5.25 -9.40
N LEU A 79 -21.78 4.56 -9.58
CA LEU A 79 -21.60 3.19 -9.11
C LEU A 79 -21.33 3.08 -7.61
N LEU A 80 -20.63 4.06 -7.03
CA LEU A 80 -20.15 4.02 -5.65
C LEU A 80 -20.32 5.36 -4.92
N PRO A 81 -21.52 5.95 -4.83
CA PRO A 81 -21.73 7.30 -4.31
C PRO A 81 -21.21 7.46 -2.86
N THR A 82 -21.48 6.48 -1.99
CA THR A 82 -21.02 6.52 -0.59
C THR A 82 -19.50 6.48 -0.49
N PHE A 83 -18.82 5.70 -1.32
CA PHE A 83 -17.36 5.64 -1.34
C PHE A 83 -16.75 6.95 -1.84
N MET A 84 -17.39 7.63 -2.79
CA MET A 84 -16.93 8.92 -3.27
C MET A 84 -17.08 10.03 -2.22
N GLU A 85 -18.15 10.01 -1.44
CA GLU A 85 -18.27 10.90 -0.27
C GLU A 85 -17.20 10.61 0.80
N GLN A 86 -16.79 9.34 0.98
CA GLN A 86 -15.67 8.97 1.84
C GLN A 86 -14.35 9.59 1.37
N ILE A 87 -14.03 9.53 0.07
CA ILE A 87 -12.81 10.14 -0.49
C ILE A 87 -12.84 11.66 -0.30
N LYS A 88 -13.98 12.29 -0.58
CA LYS A 88 -14.16 13.74 -0.43
C LYS A 88 -14.01 14.17 1.02
N SER A 89 -14.60 13.46 1.98
CA SER A 89 -14.41 13.71 3.41
C SER A 89 -12.95 13.52 3.83
N ALA A 90 -12.27 12.50 3.31
CA ALA A 90 -10.86 12.29 3.60
C ALA A 90 -9.95 13.38 3.00
N SER A 91 -10.37 14.04 1.91
CA SER A 91 -9.60 15.13 1.28
C SER A 91 -9.38 16.33 2.20
N SER A 92 -10.23 16.51 3.23
CA SER A 92 -10.13 17.59 4.20
C SER A 92 -9.26 17.25 5.42
N GLN A 93 -8.54 16.11 5.42
CA GLN A 93 -7.66 15.66 6.51
C GLN A 93 -6.17 15.81 6.13
N PRO A 94 -5.59 17.02 6.12
CA PRO A 94 -4.23 17.27 5.63
C PRO A 94 -3.15 16.51 6.42
N GLU A 95 -3.32 16.34 7.73
CA GLU A 95 -2.44 15.56 8.60
C GLU A 95 -2.38 14.08 8.23
N PHE A 96 -3.52 13.47 7.90
CA PHE A 96 -3.54 12.09 7.41
C PHE A 96 -2.96 11.98 5.99
N LYS A 97 -3.21 12.94 5.10
CA LYS A 97 -2.57 12.95 3.78
C LYS A 97 -1.05 13.06 3.88
N ALA A 98 -0.55 13.97 4.72
CA ALA A 98 0.88 14.17 4.92
C ALA A 98 1.60 12.96 5.55
N ALA A 99 0.86 12.07 6.21
CA ALA A 99 1.40 10.85 6.80
C ALA A 99 1.83 9.81 5.76
N TRP A 100 1.43 9.94 4.49
CA TRP A 100 1.78 8.99 3.44
C TRP A 100 2.91 9.50 2.55
N GLY A 101 3.71 8.56 2.06
CA GLY A 101 4.80 8.79 1.12
C GLY A 101 4.34 8.70 -0.32
N GLN A 102 5.26 8.27 -1.18
CA GLN A 102 4.97 8.01 -2.58
C GLN A 102 5.05 6.53 -2.90
N SER A 103 4.28 6.12 -3.90
CA SER A 103 4.23 4.76 -4.41
C SER A 103 4.39 4.73 -5.94
N ILE A 104 4.59 3.52 -6.48
CA ILE A 104 4.67 3.20 -7.90
C ILE A 104 3.51 2.28 -8.27
N ASN A 105 2.69 2.69 -9.24
CA ASN A 105 1.62 1.86 -9.80
C ASN A 105 2.14 0.76 -10.75
N PHE A 106 2.99 -0.13 -10.25
CA PHE A 106 3.57 -1.26 -10.98
C PHE A 106 3.99 -2.38 -10.03
N ASP A 107 3.48 -3.59 -10.22
CA ASP A 107 3.92 -4.77 -9.47
C ASP A 107 5.16 -5.37 -10.13
N GLU A 108 6.30 -5.35 -9.44
CA GLU A 108 7.57 -5.86 -9.98
C GLU A 108 7.57 -7.39 -10.17
N GLY A 109 6.82 -8.13 -9.35
CA GLY A 109 6.76 -9.59 -9.42
C GLY A 109 5.97 -10.09 -10.62
N VAL A 110 4.83 -9.45 -10.91
CA VAL A 110 3.98 -9.77 -12.05
C VAL A 110 4.33 -8.94 -13.29
N LYS A 111 5.17 -7.90 -13.15
CA LYS A 111 5.57 -6.96 -14.19
C LYS A 111 4.38 -6.28 -14.89
N ALA A 112 3.40 -5.87 -14.10
CA ALA A 112 2.15 -5.32 -14.60
C ALA A 112 1.71 -4.10 -13.78
N THR A 113 0.97 -3.21 -14.44
CA THR A 113 0.28 -2.09 -13.80
C THR A 113 -0.72 -2.61 -12.76
N VAL A 114 -0.72 -2.04 -11.56
CA VAL A 114 -1.57 -2.54 -10.45
C VAL A 114 -3.03 -2.12 -10.64
N VAL A 115 -3.25 -0.86 -11.02
CA VAL A 115 -4.58 -0.26 -11.25
C VAL A 115 -4.53 0.56 -12.53
N ASP A 116 -5.61 0.61 -13.31
CA ASP A 116 -5.65 1.48 -14.49
C ASP A 116 -5.32 2.94 -14.10
N PRO A 117 -4.33 3.58 -14.74
CA PRO A 117 -3.90 4.93 -14.36
C PRO A 117 -5.02 5.97 -14.43
N ARG A 118 -6.01 5.79 -15.32
CA ARG A 118 -7.13 6.72 -15.49
C ARG A 118 -8.07 6.68 -14.29
N ILE A 119 -8.26 5.51 -13.69
CA ILE A 119 -9.02 5.37 -12.42
C ILE A 119 -8.28 6.12 -11.32
N LEU A 120 -6.96 5.93 -11.21
CA LEU A 120 -6.17 6.60 -10.19
C LEU A 120 -6.13 8.12 -10.36
N ASP A 121 -6.14 8.62 -11.60
CA ASP A 121 -6.20 10.05 -11.89
C ASP A 121 -7.50 10.68 -11.32
N VAL A 122 -8.64 10.00 -11.47
CA VAL A 122 -9.92 10.41 -10.85
C VAL A 122 -9.83 10.39 -9.32
N LEU A 123 -9.26 9.33 -8.74
CA LEU A 123 -9.12 9.20 -7.28
C LEU A 123 -8.21 10.30 -6.70
N ILE A 124 -7.08 10.61 -7.36
CA ILE A 124 -6.16 11.67 -6.95
C ILE A 124 -6.85 13.04 -6.99
N GLU A 125 -7.57 13.32 -8.07
CA GLU A 125 -8.29 14.59 -8.23
C GLU A 125 -9.31 14.77 -7.12
N ARG A 126 -10.14 13.75 -6.86
CA ARG A 126 -11.17 13.77 -5.81
C ARG A 126 -10.57 13.86 -4.41
N PHE A 127 -9.43 13.21 -4.19
CA PHE A 127 -8.75 13.22 -2.89
C PHE A 127 -7.94 14.51 -2.63
N GLY A 128 -7.72 15.33 -3.66
CA GLY A 128 -7.02 16.61 -3.52
C GLY A 128 -5.56 16.43 -3.08
N VAL A 129 -4.85 15.53 -3.76
CA VAL A 129 -3.39 15.35 -3.63
C VAL A 129 -2.69 15.69 -4.95
N GLN A 130 -1.36 15.76 -4.93
CA GLN A 130 -0.58 16.06 -6.11
C GLN A 130 -0.88 15.05 -7.24
N LYS A 131 -1.09 15.57 -8.46
CA LYS A 131 -1.21 14.75 -9.68
C LYS A 131 -0.02 13.80 -9.78
N ARG A 132 -0.27 12.58 -10.26
CA ARG A 132 0.79 11.60 -10.49
C ARG A 132 1.84 12.14 -11.46
N ASN A 133 3.09 11.74 -11.25
CA ASN A 133 4.18 11.99 -12.17
C ASN A 133 4.62 10.67 -12.78
N ASN A 134 4.13 10.39 -14.00
CA ASN A 134 4.28 9.09 -14.65
C ASN A 134 3.74 7.95 -13.75
N LEU A 135 4.59 7.03 -13.29
CA LEU A 135 4.20 5.91 -12.42
C LEU A 135 4.10 6.29 -10.94
N TYR A 136 4.61 7.47 -10.55
CA TYR A 136 4.75 7.87 -9.15
C TYR A 136 3.53 8.62 -8.65
N MET A 137 3.06 8.27 -7.47
CA MET A 137 1.85 8.87 -6.90
C MET A 137 1.81 8.85 -5.38
N HIS A 138 0.79 9.47 -4.81
CA HIS A 138 0.54 9.46 -3.38
C HIS A 138 0.21 8.05 -2.89
N ALA A 139 1.01 7.51 -1.95
CA ALA A 139 0.92 6.12 -1.53
C ALA A 139 -0.45 5.77 -0.90
N GLY A 140 -1.01 6.68 -0.10
CA GLY A 140 -2.34 6.47 0.48
C GLY A 140 -3.44 6.36 -0.58
N THR A 141 -3.31 7.08 -1.69
CA THR A 141 -4.33 7.03 -2.77
C THR A 141 -4.26 5.70 -3.50
N GLU A 142 -3.07 5.20 -3.81
CA GLU A 142 -2.90 3.91 -4.47
C GLU A 142 -3.26 2.75 -3.52
N HIS A 143 -2.61 2.68 -2.35
CA HIS A 143 -2.67 1.52 -1.48
C HIS A 143 -3.98 1.39 -0.71
N VAL A 144 -4.69 2.48 -0.43
CA VAL A 144 -5.98 2.45 0.28
C VAL A 144 -7.14 2.42 -0.72
N PHE A 145 -7.26 3.44 -1.57
CA PHE A 145 -8.38 3.54 -2.51
C PHE A 145 -8.15 2.74 -3.79
N GLY A 146 -6.99 2.94 -4.45
CA GLY A 146 -6.69 2.36 -5.75
C GLY A 146 -6.72 0.83 -5.74
N TYR A 147 -6.19 0.21 -4.68
CA TYR A 147 -6.11 -1.24 -4.57
C TYR A 147 -7.46 -1.94 -4.60
N LEU A 148 -8.56 -1.27 -4.22
CA LEU A 148 -9.91 -1.80 -4.40
C LEU A 148 -10.21 -2.10 -5.87
N PHE A 149 -9.72 -1.25 -6.77
CA PHE A 149 -9.93 -1.34 -8.22
C PHE A 149 -8.84 -2.15 -8.95
N SER A 150 -7.93 -2.80 -8.23
CA SER A 150 -6.91 -3.64 -8.85
C SER A 150 -7.52 -4.96 -9.33
N ASN A 151 -7.49 -5.22 -10.64
CA ASN A 151 -7.84 -6.51 -11.25
C ASN A 151 -6.65 -7.45 -11.44
N LEU A 152 -5.47 -7.06 -10.94
CA LEU A 152 -4.25 -7.83 -11.03
C LEU A 152 -4.22 -8.94 -9.97
N LYS A 153 -4.28 -10.20 -10.41
CA LYS A 153 -4.03 -11.35 -9.54
C LYS A 153 -2.54 -11.60 -9.42
N THR A 154 -2.05 -11.69 -8.18
CA THR A 154 -0.65 -12.05 -7.88
C THR A 154 -0.57 -13.45 -7.26
N PRO A 155 0.62 -14.03 -7.10
CA PRO A 155 0.80 -15.27 -6.33
C PRO A 155 0.28 -15.18 -4.88
N TYR A 156 0.14 -13.95 -4.35
CA TYR A 156 -0.37 -13.67 -3.01
C TYR A 156 -1.85 -13.26 -3.00
N GLY A 157 -2.57 -13.47 -4.11
CA GLY A 157 -3.96 -13.06 -4.29
C GLY A 157 -4.12 -11.64 -4.86
N TYR A 158 -5.34 -11.12 -4.76
CA TYR A 158 -5.68 -9.76 -5.20
C TYR A 158 -5.26 -8.71 -4.19
N LYS A 159 -4.83 -7.53 -4.67
CA LYS A 159 -4.48 -6.40 -3.79
C LYS A 159 -5.69 -5.90 -2.99
N ARG A 160 -6.90 -5.93 -3.57
CA ARG A 160 -8.15 -5.51 -2.90
C ARG A 160 -8.49 -6.33 -1.66
N ALA A 161 -8.09 -7.60 -1.63
CA ALA A 161 -8.32 -8.52 -0.51
C ALA A 161 -7.78 -7.99 0.83
N ARG A 162 -6.81 -7.06 0.80
CA ARG A 162 -6.23 -6.40 1.98
C ARG A 162 -7.26 -5.61 2.80
N TRP A 163 -8.32 -5.13 2.17
CA TRP A 163 -9.32 -4.25 2.79
C TRP A 163 -10.74 -4.80 2.77
N VAL A 164 -11.07 -5.67 1.79
CA VAL A 164 -12.41 -6.25 1.71
C VAL A 164 -12.60 -7.46 2.63
N LYS A 165 -11.50 -8.09 3.05
CA LYS A 165 -11.53 -9.16 4.05
C LYS A 165 -11.35 -8.58 5.45
N ASP A 166 -11.97 -9.23 6.43
CA ASP A 166 -11.96 -8.83 7.84
C ASP A 166 -10.78 -9.45 8.64
N GLU A 167 -9.68 -9.81 7.96
CA GLU A 167 -8.54 -10.49 8.58
C GLU A 167 -7.86 -9.62 9.62
N ILE A 168 -7.66 -8.33 9.34
CA ILE A 168 -7.02 -7.39 10.27
C ILE A 168 -7.93 -7.15 11.48
N GLU A 169 -9.23 -6.93 11.25
CA GLU A 169 -10.18 -6.73 12.33
C GLU A 169 -10.30 -7.95 13.24
N LYS A 170 -10.46 -9.16 12.67
CA LYS A 170 -10.44 -10.41 13.43
C LYS A 170 -9.13 -10.58 14.20
N GLY A 171 -8.00 -10.31 13.53
CA GLY A 171 -6.67 -10.45 14.11
C GLY A 171 -6.44 -9.57 15.35
N PHE A 172 -6.97 -8.35 15.34
CA PHE A 172 -6.86 -7.41 16.46
C PHE A 172 -8.11 -7.31 17.34
N ALA A 173 -9.09 -8.19 17.15
CA ALA A 173 -10.38 -8.14 17.85
C ALA A 173 -11.09 -6.77 17.73
N LEU A 174 -10.99 -6.14 16.57
CA LEU A 174 -11.75 -4.94 16.22
C LEU A 174 -13.15 -5.33 15.70
N PRO A 175 -14.14 -4.43 15.81
CA PRO A 175 -15.44 -4.64 15.16
C PRO A 175 -15.28 -4.86 13.66
N LYS A 176 -16.00 -5.83 13.10
CA LYS A 176 -15.98 -6.13 11.66
C LYS A 176 -16.34 -4.88 10.86
N GLY A 177 -15.56 -4.58 9.83
CA GLY A 177 -15.79 -3.45 8.95
C GLY A 177 -15.17 -2.14 9.41
N THR A 178 -14.48 -2.12 10.56
CA THR A 178 -13.73 -0.93 11.03
C THR A 178 -12.73 -0.44 9.98
N LEU A 179 -12.09 -1.36 9.25
CA LEU A 179 -11.10 -1.06 8.22
C LEU A 179 -11.59 -1.42 6.82
N ALA A 180 -12.89 -1.70 6.65
CA ALA A 180 -13.47 -1.98 5.34
C ALA A 180 -13.73 -0.68 4.55
N PRO A 181 -13.91 -0.75 3.22
CA PRO A 181 -14.09 0.42 2.37
C PRO A 181 -15.32 1.29 2.68
N LEU A 182 -16.34 0.69 3.31
CA LEU A 182 -17.57 1.36 3.73
C LEU A 182 -17.76 1.09 5.24
N PRO A 183 -16.96 1.72 6.11
CA PRO A 183 -17.02 1.45 7.53
C PRO A 183 -18.32 2.04 8.10
N SER A 184 -18.86 1.39 9.14
CA SER A 184 -20.04 1.89 9.86
C SER A 184 -19.72 3.08 10.78
N ASP A 185 -18.44 3.29 11.10
CA ASP A 185 -17.94 4.37 11.94
C ASP A 185 -16.57 4.87 11.44
N GLY A 186 -16.34 6.17 11.55
CA GLY A 186 -15.19 6.85 10.97
C GLY A 186 -15.18 6.87 9.44
N ASN A 187 -13.98 7.07 8.89
CA ASN A 187 -13.71 7.13 7.47
C ASN A 187 -12.67 6.08 7.08
N PHE A 188 -12.85 5.42 5.95
CA PHE A 188 -11.98 4.30 5.52
C PHE A 188 -10.49 4.68 5.51
N PHE A 189 -10.14 5.81 4.91
CA PHE A 189 -8.76 6.29 4.84
C PHE A 189 -8.23 6.75 6.20
N SER A 190 -9.05 7.47 6.96
CA SER A 190 -8.70 7.91 8.31
C SER A 190 -8.43 6.72 9.24
N ASN A 191 -9.28 5.68 9.21
CA ASN A 191 -9.17 4.50 10.06
C ASN A 191 -7.86 3.74 9.80
N ILE A 192 -7.56 3.46 8.53
CA ILE A 192 -6.31 2.80 8.14
C ILE A 192 -5.09 3.65 8.50
N THR A 193 -5.13 4.95 8.16
CA THR A 193 -4.01 5.86 8.43
C THR A 193 -3.74 5.98 9.93
N PHE A 194 -4.79 6.08 10.74
CA PHE A 194 -4.67 6.17 12.19
C PHE A 194 -4.06 4.89 12.78
N LEU A 195 -4.63 3.71 12.46
CA LEU A 195 -4.09 2.43 12.94
C LEU A 195 -2.62 2.26 12.55
N ALA A 196 -2.31 2.43 11.25
CA ALA A 196 -0.95 2.21 10.75
C ALA A 196 0.05 3.23 11.32
N SER A 197 -0.33 4.50 11.44
CA SER A 197 0.55 5.54 11.99
C SER A 197 0.79 5.37 13.48
N LYS A 198 -0.24 5.01 14.26
CA LYS A 198 -0.09 4.76 15.71
C LYS A 198 0.89 3.62 16.00
N ILE A 199 1.03 2.67 15.07
CA ILE A 199 2.00 1.58 15.14
C ILE A 199 3.37 2.05 14.61
N ALA A 200 3.45 2.47 13.34
CA ALA A 200 4.72 2.76 12.69
C ALA A 200 5.44 3.99 13.28
N PHE A 201 4.69 5.00 13.70
CA PHE A 201 5.23 6.27 14.21
C PHE A 201 5.30 6.32 15.73
N ARG A 202 5.18 5.19 16.42
CA ARG A 202 5.08 5.15 17.89
C ARG A 202 6.25 5.79 18.64
N ASN A 203 7.42 5.83 18.03
CA ASN A 203 8.63 6.46 18.59
C ASN A 203 8.87 7.89 18.04
N GLU A 204 7.88 8.46 17.34
CA GLU A 204 7.95 9.75 16.66
C GLU A 204 6.87 10.69 17.24
N PRO A 205 7.08 11.25 18.45
CA PRO A 205 6.02 11.94 19.20
C PRO A 205 5.41 13.12 18.43
N LYS A 206 6.22 13.85 17.65
CA LYS A 206 5.73 14.95 16.80
C LYS A 206 4.72 14.45 15.76
N SER A 207 5.02 13.33 15.10
CA SER A 207 4.12 12.74 14.12
C SER A 207 2.85 12.20 14.78
N LEU A 208 2.95 11.57 15.94
CA LEU A 208 1.75 11.13 16.68
C LEU A 208 0.85 12.29 17.09
N THR A 209 1.43 13.43 17.48
CA THR A 209 0.66 14.65 17.76
C THR A 209 -0.10 15.12 16.52
N GLU A 210 0.53 15.16 15.34
CA GLU A 210 -0.19 15.52 14.11
C GLU A 210 -1.29 14.50 13.77
N ILE A 211 -1.03 13.20 13.88
CA ILE A 211 -2.02 12.14 13.65
C ILE A 211 -3.21 12.26 14.61
N SER A 212 -2.99 12.68 15.85
CA SER A 212 -4.07 12.84 16.84
C SER A 212 -5.04 13.99 16.52
N LYS A 213 -4.67 14.91 15.62
CA LYS A 213 -5.54 16.00 15.16
C LYS A 213 -6.53 15.53 14.08
N GLY A 214 -6.24 14.42 13.42
CA GLY A 214 -7.07 13.91 12.34
C GLY A 214 -8.44 13.47 12.84
N GLN A 215 -9.46 13.75 12.04
CA GLN A 215 -10.85 13.50 12.41
C GLN A 215 -11.42 12.28 11.68
N SER A 216 -12.68 11.96 11.99
CA SER A 216 -13.40 10.84 11.38
C SER A 216 -12.68 9.50 11.56
N VAL A 217 -12.09 9.28 12.72
CA VAL A 217 -11.53 7.98 13.12
C VAL A 217 -12.59 7.22 13.91
N ALA A 218 -12.78 5.95 13.60
CA ALA A 218 -13.69 5.06 14.32
C ALA A 218 -13.35 5.02 15.82
N GLU A 219 -14.37 5.03 16.66
CA GLU A 219 -14.22 5.04 18.11
C GLU A 219 -13.46 3.82 18.61
N ALA A 220 -13.72 2.66 18.00
CA ALA A 220 -13.01 1.40 18.29
C ALA A 220 -11.48 1.53 18.13
N LEU A 221 -11.00 2.36 17.19
CA LEU A 221 -9.57 2.62 17.01
C LEU A 221 -9.02 3.62 18.01
N LYS A 222 -9.82 4.60 18.47
CA LYS A 222 -9.38 5.57 19.48
C LYS A 222 -9.16 4.91 20.85
N ILE A 223 -10.01 3.96 21.21
CA ILE A 223 -9.91 3.20 22.47
C ILE A 223 -9.04 1.94 22.35
N PHE A 224 -8.52 1.64 21.16
CA PHE A 224 -7.67 0.48 20.94
C PHE A 224 -6.39 0.56 21.77
N ASP A 225 -6.07 -0.51 22.52
CA ASP A 225 -4.87 -0.55 23.35
C ASP A 225 -3.60 -0.84 22.53
N PHE A 226 -3.07 0.20 21.89
CA PHE A 226 -1.81 0.15 21.16
C PHE A 226 -0.60 -0.24 22.03
N LYS A 227 -0.70 -0.14 23.37
CA LYS A 227 0.43 -0.48 24.25
C LYS A 227 0.64 -1.99 24.34
N ARG A 228 -0.44 -2.77 24.21
CA ARG A 228 -0.41 -4.23 24.20
C ARG A 228 0.25 -4.83 22.96
N LEU A 229 0.43 -4.05 21.89
CA LEU A 229 1.05 -4.54 20.66
C LEU A 229 2.53 -4.90 20.86
N GLN A 230 2.86 -6.14 20.52
CA GLN A 230 4.23 -6.58 20.33
C GLN A 230 4.64 -6.25 18.90
N ILE A 231 5.78 -5.57 18.72
CA ILE A 231 6.23 -5.18 17.39
C ILE A 231 7.64 -5.70 17.18
N THR A 232 7.81 -6.43 16.08
CA THR A 232 9.13 -6.70 15.52
C THR A 232 9.37 -5.71 14.40
N ARG A 233 10.33 -4.80 14.58
CA ARG A 233 10.70 -3.80 13.58
C ARG A 233 11.97 -4.21 12.88
N LEU A 234 11.87 -4.45 11.58
CA LEU A 234 13.01 -4.52 10.69
C LEU A 234 13.35 -3.11 10.19
N GLN A 235 14.57 -2.65 10.46
CA GLN A 235 15.09 -1.36 10.06
C GLN A 235 16.23 -1.53 9.05
N GLU A 236 16.09 -0.91 7.88
CA GLU A 236 17.11 -0.90 6.81
C GLU A 236 17.56 0.55 6.60
N THR A 237 18.85 0.84 6.83
CA THR A 237 19.41 2.20 6.76
C THR A 237 20.37 2.37 5.59
N ILE A 238 20.09 3.35 4.73
CA ILE A 238 20.95 3.80 3.63
C ILE A 238 21.53 5.16 4.00
N ARG A 239 22.86 5.31 3.89
CA ARG A 239 23.56 6.59 4.10
C ARG A 239 24.25 7.00 2.80
N MET A 240 23.88 8.18 2.29
CA MET A 240 24.48 8.78 1.10
C MET A 240 25.41 9.92 1.50
N ALA A 241 26.57 10.01 0.86
CA ALA A 241 27.54 11.08 1.13
C ALA A 241 27.29 12.36 0.31
N ASN A 242 26.74 12.23 -0.90
CA ASN A 242 26.52 13.36 -1.80
C ASN A 242 25.21 13.18 -2.62
N PRO A 243 24.12 13.89 -2.28
CA PRO A 243 23.97 14.75 -1.10
C PRO A 243 24.02 13.94 0.20
N LYS A 244 24.41 14.59 1.31
CA LYS A 244 24.33 13.98 2.64
C LYS A 244 22.86 13.72 2.97
N ARG A 245 22.46 12.45 2.94
CA ARG A 245 21.06 12.01 3.15
C ARG A 245 21.07 10.65 3.81
N THR A 246 20.20 10.47 4.78
CA THR A 246 19.92 9.17 5.41
C THR A 246 18.48 8.81 5.11
N VAL A 247 18.28 7.60 4.58
CA VAL A 247 16.97 7.00 4.38
C VAL A 247 16.90 5.75 5.26
N VAL A 248 15.88 5.68 6.09
CA VAL A 248 15.58 4.55 6.95
C VAL A 248 14.25 3.96 6.49
N ILE A 249 14.30 2.71 6.05
CA ILE A 249 13.13 1.91 5.69
C ILE A 249 12.75 1.08 6.91
N ARG A 250 11.49 1.17 7.34
CA ARG A 250 10.97 0.40 8.46
C ARG A 250 9.89 -0.56 7.96
N THR A 251 10.03 -1.84 8.32
CA THR A 251 8.98 -2.85 8.20
C THR A 251 8.60 -3.31 9.60
N ASP A 252 7.41 -2.91 10.03
CA ASP A 252 6.83 -3.29 11.32
C ASP A 252 5.97 -4.54 11.14
N PHE A 253 6.26 -5.57 11.94
CA PHE A 253 5.46 -6.79 12.01
C PHE A 253 4.75 -6.85 13.36
N VAL A 254 3.43 -6.88 13.32
CA VAL A 254 2.57 -6.88 14.50
C VAL A 254 1.75 -8.16 14.53
N PRO A 255 2.04 -9.11 15.44
CA PRO A 255 1.25 -10.32 15.57
C PRO A 255 -0.20 -10.01 15.90
N PHE A 256 -1.11 -10.73 15.25
CA PHE A 256 -2.51 -10.74 15.64
C PHE A 256 -2.66 -11.34 17.04
N PHE A 257 -3.63 -10.83 17.80
CA PHE A 257 -3.96 -11.37 19.13
C PHE A 257 -4.46 -12.81 19.04
N THR A 258 -5.12 -13.14 17.94
CA THR A 258 -5.56 -14.50 17.62
C THR A 258 -4.80 -14.96 16.40
N ALA A 259 -3.80 -15.81 16.61
CA ALA A 259 -3.12 -16.47 15.50
C ALA A 259 -4.09 -17.46 14.82
N PRO A 260 -4.13 -17.54 13.48
CA PRO A 260 -4.89 -18.58 12.80
C PRO A 260 -4.32 -19.97 13.12
N MET A 261 -5.18 -20.99 13.10
CA MET A 261 -4.74 -22.38 13.26
C MET A 261 -3.92 -22.88 12.06
N ASP A 262 -4.17 -22.34 10.87
CA ASP A 262 -3.43 -22.67 9.67
C ASP A 262 -2.12 -21.87 9.60
N SER A 263 -0.99 -22.58 9.56
CA SER A 263 0.34 -21.98 9.44
C SER A 263 0.56 -21.19 8.14
N ALA A 264 -0.23 -21.46 7.09
CA ALA A 264 -0.20 -20.73 5.83
C ALA A 264 -1.05 -19.46 5.86
N ALA A 265 -1.95 -19.31 6.83
CA ALA A 265 -2.79 -18.14 6.96
C ALA A 265 -2.01 -16.93 7.49
N ASN A 266 -2.54 -15.75 7.21
CA ASN A 266 -1.95 -14.51 7.68
C ASN A 266 -2.06 -14.41 9.21
N ALA A 267 -0.93 -14.18 9.86
CA ALA A 267 -0.82 -14.19 11.32
C ALA A 267 -0.36 -12.84 11.90
N GLN A 268 0.11 -11.92 11.05
CA GLN A 268 0.65 -10.64 11.47
C GLN A 268 0.23 -9.53 10.50
N LEU A 269 0.13 -8.30 10.99
CA LEU A 269 0.05 -7.11 10.16
C LEU A 269 1.47 -6.62 9.84
N LEU A 270 1.78 -6.46 8.56
CA LEU A 270 2.96 -5.74 8.08
C LEU A 270 2.59 -4.29 7.83
N ILE A 271 3.38 -3.34 8.36
CA ILE A 271 3.32 -1.92 8.00
C ILE A 271 4.70 -1.47 7.50
N TYR A 272 4.72 -0.88 6.31
CA TYR A 272 5.94 -0.40 5.68
C TYR A 272 5.96 1.13 5.64
N SER A 273 7.03 1.72 6.16
CA SER A 273 7.21 3.17 6.24
C SER A 273 8.63 3.61 5.93
N ILE A 274 8.78 4.88 5.55
CA ILE A 274 10.06 5.51 5.19
C ILE A 274 10.29 6.70 6.10
N LEU A 275 11.50 6.81 6.66
CA LEU A 275 12.01 8.04 7.22
C LEU A 275 13.13 8.52 6.32
N ASP A 276 12.99 9.73 5.83
CA ASP A 276 14.01 10.38 5.03
C ASP A 276 14.44 11.67 5.73
N SER A 277 15.73 11.82 5.94
CA SER A 277 16.32 13.05 6.49
C SER A 277 15.94 14.33 5.73
N GLN A 278 15.47 14.23 4.49
CA GLN A 278 14.98 15.37 3.70
C GLN A 278 13.50 15.67 3.91
N ASN A 279 12.75 14.79 4.57
CA ASN A 279 11.32 14.93 4.83
C ASN A 279 11.07 15.37 6.28
N LYS A 280 9.87 15.91 6.55
CA LYS A 280 9.50 16.44 7.87
C LYS A 280 9.23 15.36 8.93
N GLY A 281 9.11 14.10 8.53
CA GLY A 281 8.76 12.99 9.41
C GLY A 281 8.68 11.65 8.67
N PRO A 282 8.35 10.57 9.39
CA PRO A 282 8.08 9.28 8.80
C PRO A 282 6.86 9.32 7.87
N GLN A 283 6.86 8.46 6.87
CA GLN A 283 5.81 8.36 5.86
C GLN A 283 5.38 6.91 5.68
N LEU A 284 4.09 6.62 5.81
CA LEU A 284 3.47 5.34 5.48
C LEU A 284 3.53 5.09 3.97
N ILE A 285 3.74 3.84 3.59
CA ILE A 285 3.64 3.39 2.21
C ILE A 285 2.52 2.37 2.04
N SER A 286 2.50 1.32 2.87
CA SER A 286 1.55 0.23 2.74
C SER A 286 1.35 -0.47 4.09
N ALA A 287 0.18 -1.08 4.26
CA ALA A 287 -0.10 -2.04 5.32
C ALA A 287 -0.88 -3.23 4.76
N PHE A 288 -0.59 -4.45 5.22
CA PHE A 288 -1.34 -5.67 4.82
C PHE A 288 -1.02 -6.87 5.71
N PRO A 289 -1.95 -7.83 5.82
CA PRO A 289 -1.72 -9.07 6.56
C PRO A 289 -0.68 -9.97 5.86
N VAL A 290 0.17 -10.64 6.64
CA VAL A 290 1.20 -11.58 6.16
C VAL A 290 1.26 -12.84 7.02
N ALA A 291 1.66 -13.96 6.42
CA ALA A 291 1.89 -15.23 7.13
C ALA A 291 3.13 -15.15 8.04
N ALA A 292 3.15 -15.95 9.11
CA ALA A 292 4.26 -15.97 10.07
C ALA A 292 5.61 -16.31 9.42
N GLY A 293 5.63 -17.23 8.44
CA GLY A 293 6.84 -17.61 7.71
C GLY A 293 7.47 -16.45 6.92
N PHE A 294 6.66 -15.47 6.49
CA PHE A 294 7.17 -14.25 5.85
C PHE A 294 8.06 -13.46 6.81
N VAL A 295 7.61 -13.31 8.06
CA VAL A 295 8.34 -12.57 9.09
C VAL A 295 9.64 -13.28 9.44
N THR A 296 9.60 -14.60 9.65
CA THR A 296 10.81 -15.41 9.87
C THR A 296 11.81 -15.24 8.72
N GLY A 297 11.34 -15.23 7.47
CA GLY A 297 12.17 -14.97 6.29
C GLY A 297 12.79 -13.57 6.27
N ALA A 298 12.03 -12.55 6.69
CA ALA A 298 12.46 -11.16 6.71
C ALA A 298 13.38 -10.81 7.89
N THR A 299 13.45 -11.63 8.94
CA THR A 299 14.28 -11.36 10.15
C THR A 299 15.40 -12.36 10.35
N LYS A 300 15.71 -13.18 9.34
CA LYS A 300 16.78 -14.17 9.42
C LYS A 300 18.14 -13.53 9.75
N PRO A 301 18.91 -14.05 10.73
CA PRO A 301 20.18 -13.48 11.16
C PRO A 301 21.19 -13.24 10.03
N GLU A 302 21.26 -14.13 9.05
CA GLU A 302 22.18 -14.01 7.90
C GLU A 302 21.88 -12.80 6.98
N THR A 303 20.68 -12.22 7.10
CA THR A 303 20.28 -11.04 6.33
C THR A 303 20.50 -9.73 7.09
N LEU A 304 21.02 -9.78 8.32
CA LEU A 304 21.24 -8.62 9.18
C LEU A 304 22.69 -8.14 9.12
N GLY A 305 22.97 -6.97 9.73
CA GLY A 305 24.30 -6.39 9.84
C GLY A 305 24.60 -5.33 8.77
N PHE A 306 25.88 -5.01 8.59
CA PHE A 306 26.36 -4.00 7.66
C PHE A 306 26.58 -4.55 6.24
N ASN A 307 26.65 -3.66 5.25
CA ASN A 307 26.86 -3.97 3.84
C ASN A 307 25.83 -4.97 3.28
N GLN A 308 24.58 -4.80 3.70
CA GLN A 308 23.46 -5.55 3.14
C GLN A 308 22.88 -4.80 1.93
N PRO A 309 22.48 -5.50 0.86
CA PRO A 309 21.77 -4.88 -0.25
C PRO A 309 20.36 -4.49 0.19
N ILE A 310 20.08 -3.19 0.14
CA ILE A 310 18.79 -2.60 0.47
C ILE A 310 18.12 -2.12 -0.82
N ILE A 311 16.85 -2.48 -0.98
CA ILE A 311 15.96 -2.03 -2.05
C ILE A 311 14.63 -1.61 -1.45
N THR A 312 13.94 -0.67 -2.09
CA THR A 312 12.56 -0.36 -1.75
C THR A 312 11.64 -1.52 -2.13
N ARG A 313 10.63 -1.81 -1.31
CA ARG A 313 9.65 -2.89 -1.54
C ARG A 313 8.22 -2.35 -1.50
N TYR A 314 7.26 -3.22 -1.85
CA TYR A 314 5.82 -2.96 -1.72
C TYR A 314 5.38 -1.67 -2.40
N ASN A 315 5.85 -1.46 -3.63
CA ASN A 315 5.53 -0.29 -4.44
C ASN A 315 6.06 1.04 -3.89
N ALA A 316 6.91 1.06 -2.86
CA ALA A 316 7.45 2.31 -2.32
C ALA A 316 8.30 3.08 -3.35
N PHE A 317 8.04 4.38 -3.48
CA PHE A 317 8.89 5.30 -4.22
C PHE A 317 9.65 6.24 -3.28
N VAL A 318 10.98 6.22 -3.38
CA VAL A 318 11.89 7.15 -2.71
C VAL A 318 12.84 7.68 -3.78
N ALA A 319 12.75 8.99 -4.05
CA ALA A 319 13.53 9.63 -5.11
C ALA A 319 15.03 9.34 -4.98
N GLY A 320 15.64 8.85 -6.06
CA GLY A 320 17.07 8.49 -6.10
C GLY A 320 17.45 7.19 -5.38
N ILE A 321 16.49 6.47 -4.79
CA ILE A 321 16.71 5.17 -4.16
C ILE A 321 15.98 4.05 -4.91
N THR A 322 14.69 4.25 -5.23
CA THR A 322 13.88 3.22 -5.88
C THR A 322 14.41 2.83 -7.26
N GLY A 323 14.37 1.53 -7.56
CA GLY A 323 14.90 0.95 -8.80
C GLY A 323 16.41 0.68 -8.78
N THR A 324 17.08 0.89 -7.64
CA THR A 324 18.51 0.60 -7.45
C THR A 324 18.73 -0.10 -6.11
N SER A 325 19.76 -0.94 -6.03
CA SER A 325 20.21 -1.55 -4.77
C SER A 325 21.34 -0.75 -4.15
N PHE A 326 21.22 -0.44 -2.86
CA PHE A 326 22.23 0.29 -2.09
C PHE A 326 22.81 -0.60 -1.01
N GLN A 327 24.10 -0.43 -0.73
CA GLN A 327 24.73 -1.03 0.44
C GLN A 327 24.35 -0.23 1.68
N GLY A 328 23.86 -0.89 2.73
CA GLY A 328 23.52 -0.25 3.99
C GLY A 328 23.53 -1.22 5.17
N SER A 329 22.85 -0.86 6.26
CA SER A 329 22.72 -1.73 7.44
C SER A 329 21.29 -2.21 7.62
N ARG A 330 21.14 -3.44 8.13
CA ARG A 330 19.85 -4.05 8.45
C ARG A 330 19.84 -4.56 9.88
N GLU A 331 18.88 -4.09 10.66
CA GLU A 331 18.77 -4.33 12.10
C GLU A 331 17.34 -4.76 12.44
N VAL A 332 17.19 -5.62 13.45
CA VAL A 332 15.88 -6.01 13.99
C VAL A 332 15.77 -5.50 15.42
N HIS A 333 14.69 -4.80 15.71
CA HIS A 333 14.35 -4.31 17.03
C HIS A 333 13.07 -5.01 17.50
N TYR A 334 13.12 -5.57 18.70
CA TYR A 334 11.96 -6.15 19.36
C TYR A 334 11.42 -5.13 20.35
N GLU A 335 10.27 -4.54 20.02
CA GLU A 335 9.62 -3.58 20.88
C GLU A 335 8.49 -4.28 21.64
N THR A 336 8.79 -4.63 22.89
CA THR A 336 7.76 -5.02 23.86
C THR A 336 7.61 -3.83 24.80
N ILE A 337 6.42 -3.21 24.85
CA ILE A 337 6.12 -2.36 25.99
C ILE A 337 5.86 -3.33 27.14
N ILE A 338 6.90 -3.57 27.93
CA ILE A 338 6.72 -4.16 29.25
C ILE A 338 5.95 -3.11 30.03
N GLY A 339 4.68 -3.40 30.30
CA GLY A 339 3.89 -2.62 31.24
C GLY A 339 4.62 -2.66 32.57
N ASP A 340 4.99 -1.48 33.06
CA ASP A 340 5.63 -1.24 34.36
C ASP A 340 6.97 -1.99 34.57
N GLU A 341 8.06 -1.26 34.81
CA GLU A 341 9.40 -1.84 34.97
C GLU A 341 9.51 -2.85 36.14
N SER A 342 8.48 -2.95 36.99
CA SER A 342 8.41 -3.84 38.15
C SER A 342 8.39 -5.34 37.80
N GLU A 343 7.83 -5.76 36.66
CA GLU A 343 7.76 -7.20 36.30
C GLU A 343 9.00 -7.70 35.54
N THR A 344 9.71 -6.84 34.80
CA THR A 344 10.93 -7.24 34.10
C THR A 344 12.10 -7.58 35.02
N SER A 345 12.10 -7.01 36.23
CA SER A 345 13.08 -7.33 37.28
C SER A 345 13.03 -8.83 37.63
N THR A 346 11.82 -9.39 37.69
CA THR A 346 11.57 -10.78 38.09
C THR A 346 12.01 -11.76 37.00
N LEU A 347 11.79 -11.43 35.72
CA LEU A 347 12.18 -12.28 34.59
C LEU A 347 13.69 -12.22 34.29
N LYS A 348 14.33 -11.05 34.44
CA LYS A 348 15.80 -10.94 34.38
C LYS A 348 16.48 -11.60 35.59
N ALA A 349 15.85 -11.64 36.76
CA ALA A 349 16.34 -12.38 37.93
C ALA A 349 16.20 -13.90 37.74
N ALA A 350 15.11 -14.38 37.14
CA ALA A 350 14.91 -15.81 36.86
C ALA A 350 15.94 -16.36 35.85
N LEU A 351 16.31 -15.57 34.83
CA LEU A 351 17.33 -15.97 33.84
C LEU A 351 18.77 -15.91 34.38
N ARG A 352 19.04 -15.14 35.45
CA ARG A 352 20.36 -15.12 36.11
C ARG A 352 20.57 -16.27 37.11
N ASN A 353 19.50 -16.87 37.62
CA ASN A 353 19.56 -17.92 38.63
C ASN A 353 19.46 -19.35 38.08
N THR A 354 19.56 -19.54 36.76
CA THR A 354 19.60 -20.90 36.19
C THR A 354 21.01 -21.48 36.38
N PRO A 355 21.20 -22.56 37.17
CA PRO A 355 22.53 -23.11 37.41
C PRO A 355 23.10 -23.69 36.12
N SER A 356 24.27 -23.18 35.71
CA SER A 356 25.07 -23.78 34.64
C SER A 356 25.46 -25.20 35.06
N LYS A 357 24.81 -26.21 34.47
CA LYS A 357 25.28 -27.59 34.53
C LYS A 357 26.58 -27.68 33.73
N ARG A 358 27.72 -27.54 34.42
CA ARG A 358 29.01 -27.98 33.89
C ARG A 358 28.95 -29.49 33.66
N ALA A 359 29.03 -29.89 32.38
CA ALA A 359 29.33 -31.26 32.01
C ALA A 359 30.74 -31.63 32.53
N LYS A 360 30.83 -32.82 33.13
CA LYS A 360 32.10 -33.51 33.40
C LYS A 360 32.53 -34.28 32.16
#